data_AF-A0A9K3HZY1-F1
#
_entry.id   AF-A0A9K3HZY1-F1
#
_cell.length_a   1.000
_cell.length_b   1.000
_cell.length_c   1.000
_cell.angle_alpha   90.00
_cell.angle_beta   90.00
_cell.angle_gamma   90.00
#
_symmetry.space_group_name_H-M   'P 1'
#
loop_
_entity.id
_entity.type
_entity.pdbx_description
1 polymer ?
#
loop_
_entity_poly.entity_id
_entity_poly.type
_entity_poly.pdbx_seq_one_letter_code
_entity_poly.pdbx_strand_id
1 'polypeptide(L)'
;MPFWKIIKCWAGARKMLLACGQKRKNWFQLLVRVRSSLSKIELLLRSRNRPRSGLPLLSLNRFELTNAKAANVALGKEKAAAEAIAVKAQQAKAEALKALEEAKEAGARAAKALEEAAEKESRSSKALEEAHAERMRLDKVVASLQAEVQAREVAVTDLTARVSVAEERADAAVEAKDALVSSVNQLEADREWLRAHGIARIVEAIMNAPETAAGLDLVKERARDAGFKAAYNRCIGHINVLSAGGYTDKRSGFRDVDTEGRLNAAVASFYDTSLSCVEKLDDCLEAADYVDLLRMLYPDAEEEEPAGGAGGDAGTSGTK
;
A
#
# COMPACT_ATOMS: atom_id res chain seq x y z
N MET A 1 -50.61 -8.36 -30.07
CA MET A 1 -50.92 -8.97 -31.38
C MET A 1 -52.11 -8.25 -32.01
N PRO A 2 -52.05 -7.81 -33.29
CA PRO A 2 -53.01 -6.87 -33.83
C PRO A 2 -54.30 -7.55 -34.32
N PHE A 3 -55.43 -6.97 -33.91
CA PHE A 3 -56.83 -7.32 -34.27
C PHE A 3 -57.04 -7.51 -35.79
N TRP A 4 -56.18 -6.90 -36.61
CA TRP A 4 -56.18 -6.99 -38.06
C TRP A 4 -55.87 -8.39 -38.64
N LYS A 5 -55.13 -9.25 -37.92
CA LYS A 5 -54.87 -10.63 -38.38
C LYS A 5 -56.10 -11.53 -38.27
N ILE A 6 -56.97 -11.30 -37.28
CA ILE A 6 -58.23 -12.06 -37.11
C ILE A 6 -59.24 -11.67 -38.20
N ILE A 7 -59.31 -10.37 -38.55
CA ILE A 7 -60.20 -9.87 -39.63
C ILE A 7 -59.79 -10.44 -41.00
N LYS A 8 -58.49 -10.57 -41.29
CA LYS A 8 -58.03 -11.21 -42.54
C LYS A 8 -58.38 -12.71 -42.61
N CYS A 9 -58.29 -13.43 -41.48
CA CYS A 9 -58.73 -14.83 -41.40
C CYS A 9 -60.25 -14.99 -41.64
N TRP A 10 -61.05 -14.08 -41.08
CA TRP A 10 -62.51 -14.10 -41.26
C TRP A 10 -62.94 -13.72 -42.68
N ALA A 11 -62.25 -12.76 -43.32
CA ALA A 11 -62.48 -12.39 -44.71
C ALA A 11 -62.11 -13.52 -45.69
N GLY A 12 -61.08 -14.31 -45.38
CA GLY A 12 -60.70 -15.51 -46.13
C GLY A 12 -61.75 -16.63 -46.03
N ALA A 13 -62.22 -16.92 -44.81
CA ALA A 13 -63.26 -17.93 -44.56
C ALA A 13 -64.60 -17.56 -45.23
N ARG A 14 -64.98 -16.27 -45.24
CA ARG A 14 -66.20 -15.76 -45.88
C ARG A 14 -66.13 -15.85 -47.41
N LYS A 15 -64.95 -15.63 -48.02
CA LYS A 15 -64.73 -15.85 -49.47
C LYS A 15 -64.84 -17.32 -49.86
N MET A 16 -64.37 -18.25 -49.02
CA MET A 16 -64.56 -19.69 -49.27
C MET A 16 -66.03 -20.12 -49.11
N LEU A 17 -66.76 -19.58 -48.13
CA LEU A 17 -68.19 -19.83 -47.96
C LEU A 17 -69.04 -19.28 -49.12
N LEU A 18 -68.69 -18.11 -49.67
CA LEU A 18 -69.34 -17.54 -50.85
C LEU A 18 -69.03 -18.32 -52.14
N ALA A 19 -67.78 -18.81 -52.30
CA ALA A 19 -67.43 -19.69 -53.42
C ALA A 19 -68.15 -21.06 -53.34
N CYS A 20 -68.42 -21.56 -52.13
CA CYS A 20 -69.20 -22.78 -51.89
C CYS A 20 -70.71 -22.56 -52.16
N GLY A 21 -71.24 -21.37 -51.85
CA GLY A 21 -72.62 -20.97 -52.17
C GLY A 21 -72.86 -20.76 -53.67
N GLN A 22 -71.88 -20.21 -54.42
CA GLN A 22 -71.98 -20.03 -55.86
C GLN A 22 -71.98 -21.38 -56.61
N LYS A 23 -71.21 -22.37 -56.15
CA LYS A 23 -71.23 -23.73 -56.71
C LYS A 23 -72.55 -24.47 -56.46
N ARG A 24 -73.24 -24.24 -55.33
CA ARG A 24 -74.58 -24.80 -55.06
C ARG A 24 -75.66 -24.23 -56.00
N LYS A 25 -75.60 -22.94 -56.35
CA LYS A 25 -76.56 -22.31 -57.28
C LYS A 25 -76.43 -22.84 -58.71
N ASN A 26 -75.20 -23.07 -59.20
CA ASN A 26 -74.99 -23.69 -60.51
C ASN A 26 -75.48 -25.15 -60.56
N TRP A 27 -75.36 -25.90 -59.46
CA TRP A 27 -75.91 -27.26 -59.35
C TRP A 27 -77.45 -27.27 -59.42
N PHE A 28 -78.12 -26.32 -58.76
CA PHE A 28 -79.58 -26.21 -58.83
C PHE A 28 -80.10 -25.82 -60.22
N GLN A 29 -79.40 -24.93 -60.95
CA GLN A 29 -79.75 -24.60 -62.34
C GLN A 29 -79.57 -25.80 -63.29
N LEU A 30 -78.56 -26.64 -63.06
CA LEU A 30 -78.34 -27.87 -63.83
C LEU A 30 -79.45 -28.91 -63.58
N LEU A 31 -79.88 -29.07 -62.33
CA LEU A 31 -80.97 -29.98 -61.92
C LEU A 31 -82.33 -29.60 -62.52
N VAL A 32 -82.66 -28.30 -62.60
CA VAL A 32 -83.90 -27.82 -63.24
C VAL A 32 -83.88 -28.08 -64.76
N ARG A 33 -82.72 -27.92 -65.40
CA ARG A 33 -82.56 -28.12 -66.86
C ARG A 33 -82.61 -29.61 -67.24
N VAL A 34 -82.11 -30.51 -66.39
CA VAL A 34 -82.23 -31.96 -66.57
C VAL A 34 -83.67 -32.43 -66.38
N ARG A 35 -84.41 -31.87 -65.41
CA ARG A 35 -85.82 -32.22 -65.16
C ARG A 35 -86.76 -31.76 -66.28
N SER A 36 -86.51 -30.61 -66.90
CA SER A 36 -87.25 -30.15 -68.09
C SER A 36 -87.01 -31.00 -69.34
N SER A 37 -85.85 -31.63 -69.46
CA SER A 37 -85.52 -32.52 -70.59
C SER A 37 -86.11 -33.92 -70.40
N LEU A 38 -86.22 -34.41 -69.15
CA LEU A 38 -86.84 -35.70 -68.83
C LEU A 38 -88.37 -35.70 -69.06
N SER A 39 -89.09 -34.61 -68.77
CA SER A 39 -90.54 -34.52 -69.07
C SER A 39 -90.89 -34.44 -70.56
N LYS A 40 -89.95 -34.04 -71.44
CA LYS A 40 -90.16 -34.04 -72.90
C LYS A 40 -89.99 -35.44 -73.53
N ILE A 41 -89.21 -36.31 -72.91
CA ILE A 41 -88.99 -37.69 -73.38
C ILE A 41 -90.17 -38.59 -72.96
N GLU A 42 -90.76 -38.34 -71.78
CA GLU A 42 -91.91 -39.10 -71.29
C GLU A 42 -93.21 -38.82 -72.08
N LEU A 43 -93.33 -37.67 -72.72
CA LEU A 43 -94.49 -37.27 -73.55
C LEU A 43 -94.45 -37.82 -74.99
N LEU A 44 -93.30 -38.31 -75.48
CA LEU A 44 -93.15 -38.91 -76.81
C LEU A 44 -93.32 -40.44 -76.82
N LEU A 45 -93.33 -41.09 -75.65
CA LEU A 45 -93.47 -42.55 -75.52
C LEU A 45 -94.92 -43.02 -75.32
N ARG A 46 -95.93 -42.12 -75.32
CA ARG A 46 -97.34 -42.45 -75.03
C ARG A 46 -98.31 -42.34 -76.21
N SER A 47 -97.84 -42.06 -77.45
CA SER A 47 -98.72 -41.77 -78.61
C SER A 47 -98.74 -42.81 -79.75
N ARG A 48 -98.22 -44.03 -79.59
CA ARG A 48 -98.28 -45.05 -80.67
C ARG A 48 -98.70 -46.44 -80.17
N ASN A 49 -100.00 -46.73 -80.24
CA ASN A 49 -100.45 -48.13 -80.38
C ASN A 49 -101.87 -48.29 -80.98
N ARG A 50 -101.92 -49.08 -82.09
CA ARG A 50 -103.05 -49.82 -82.77
C ARG A 50 -103.83 -49.16 -83.93
N PRO A 51 -104.47 -49.95 -84.86
CA PRO A 51 -103.91 -51.03 -85.74
C PRO A 51 -104.54 -51.06 -87.18
N ARG A 52 -104.22 -52.13 -87.97
CA ARG A 52 -104.72 -52.58 -89.32
C ARG A 52 -103.91 -52.03 -90.52
N SER A 53 -103.58 -52.76 -91.59
CA SER A 53 -103.64 -54.17 -92.01
C SER A 53 -102.91 -54.27 -93.37
N GLY A 54 -102.21 -55.37 -93.67
CA GLY A 54 -101.85 -55.78 -95.05
C GLY A 54 -100.38 -55.58 -95.51
N LEU A 55 -99.68 -56.71 -95.67
CA LEU A 55 -98.33 -57.07 -96.19
C LEU A 55 -97.83 -56.37 -97.49
N PRO A 56 -96.57 -56.62 -98.00
CA PRO A 56 -95.30 -57.04 -97.36
C PRO A 56 -94.00 -56.30 -97.87
N LEU A 57 -92.83 -56.67 -97.31
CA LEU A 57 -91.45 -56.69 -97.88
C LEU A 57 -90.36 -55.81 -97.20
N LEU A 58 -89.55 -56.49 -96.36
CA LEU A 58 -88.08 -56.51 -96.23
C LEU A 58 -87.24 -55.33 -96.78
N SER A 59 -86.61 -54.51 -95.89
CA SER A 59 -85.22 -53.97 -96.03
C SER A 59 -84.84 -52.78 -95.10
N LEU A 60 -85.05 -52.82 -93.77
CA LEU A 60 -84.68 -51.68 -92.89
C LEU A 60 -84.04 -52.00 -91.51
N ASN A 61 -83.31 -53.11 -91.35
CA ASN A 61 -82.76 -53.54 -90.05
C ASN A 61 -81.23 -53.34 -89.84
N ARG A 62 -80.50 -52.66 -90.74
CA ARG A 62 -79.03 -52.56 -90.66
C ARG A 62 -78.47 -51.21 -90.22
N PHE A 63 -79.24 -50.12 -90.33
CA PHE A 63 -78.74 -48.75 -90.10
C PHE A 63 -78.88 -48.27 -88.64
N GLU A 64 -79.80 -48.84 -87.86
CA GLU A 64 -79.98 -48.45 -86.45
C GLU A 64 -78.99 -49.18 -85.51
N LEU A 65 -78.53 -50.37 -85.88
CA LEU A 65 -77.61 -51.18 -85.05
C LEU A 65 -76.16 -50.67 -85.11
N THR A 66 -75.76 -50.01 -86.20
CA THR A 66 -74.47 -49.32 -86.32
C THR A 66 -74.44 -48.02 -85.53
N ASN A 67 -75.57 -47.30 -85.43
CA ASN A 67 -75.67 -46.02 -84.73
C ASN A 67 -75.64 -46.20 -83.20
N ALA A 68 -76.28 -47.25 -82.66
CA ALA A 68 -76.22 -47.58 -81.23
C ALA A 68 -74.82 -48.04 -80.77
N LYS A 69 -74.04 -48.69 -81.64
CA LYS A 69 -72.66 -49.11 -81.33
C LYS A 69 -71.70 -47.92 -81.24
N ALA A 70 -71.87 -46.91 -82.09
CA ALA A 70 -71.06 -45.69 -82.04
C ALA A 70 -71.33 -44.86 -80.78
N ALA A 71 -72.59 -44.77 -80.33
CA ALA A 71 -72.97 -44.08 -79.10
C ALA A 71 -72.41 -44.74 -77.82
N ASN A 72 -72.38 -46.08 -77.76
CA ASN A 72 -71.78 -46.80 -76.63
C ASN A 72 -70.26 -46.64 -76.55
N VAL A 73 -69.57 -46.56 -77.71
CA VAL A 73 -68.12 -46.26 -77.74
C VAL A 73 -67.84 -44.82 -77.31
N ALA A 74 -68.71 -43.87 -77.65
CA ALA A 74 -68.59 -42.48 -77.20
C ALA A 74 -68.82 -42.34 -75.68
N LEU A 75 -69.84 -42.99 -75.13
CA LEU A 75 -70.11 -43.00 -73.68
C LEU A 75 -69.03 -43.72 -72.88
N GLY A 76 -68.43 -44.79 -73.42
CA GLY A 76 -67.27 -45.44 -72.80
C GLY A 76 -66.04 -44.52 -72.72
N LYS A 77 -65.81 -43.70 -73.76
CA LYS A 77 -64.73 -42.70 -73.78
C LYS A 77 -65.03 -41.51 -72.84
N GLU A 78 -66.27 -41.05 -72.77
CA GLU A 78 -66.66 -39.99 -71.83
C GLU A 78 -66.64 -40.46 -70.37
N LYS A 79 -67.02 -41.71 -70.09
CA LYS A 79 -66.92 -42.32 -68.77
C LYS A 79 -65.46 -42.48 -68.34
N ALA A 80 -64.58 -42.96 -69.22
CA ALA A 80 -63.15 -43.04 -68.96
C ALA A 80 -62.51 -41.65 -68.74
N ALA A 81 -62.96 -40.62 -69.48
CA ALA A 81 -62.51 -39.24 -69.27
C ALA A 81 -63.00 -38.68 -67.93
N ALA A 82 -64.24 -38.94 -67.53
CA ALA A 82 -64.80 -38.52 -66.25
C ALA A 82 -64.13 -39.23 -65.06
N GLU A 83 -63.85 -40.52 -65.17
CA GLU A 83 -63.10 -41.29 -64.16
C GLU A 83 -61.64 -40.80 -64.06
N ALA A 84 -60.98 -40.50 -65.18
CA ALA A 84 -59.64 -39.90 -65.17
C ALA A 84 -59.62 -38.50 -64.53
N ILE A 85 -60.67 -37.69 -64.72
CA ILE A 85 -60.83 -36.39 -64.06
C ILE A 85 -61.11 -36.58 -62.56
N ALA A 86 -61.92 -37.57 -62.18
CA ALA A 86 -62.21 -37.89 -60.79
C ALA A 86 -60.96 -38.40 -60.05
N VAL A 87 -60.14 -39.25 -60.67
CA VAL A 87 -58.85 -39.72 -60.14
C VAL A 87 -57.88 -38.54 -59.98
N LYS A 88 -57.75 -37.67 -60.99
CA LYS A 88 -56.93 -36.45 -60.89
C LYS A 88 -57.43 -35.50 -59.79
N ALA A 89 -58.74 -35.40 -59.59
CA ALA A 89 -59.32 -34.58 -58.52
C ALA A 89 -59.07 -35.18 -57.12
N GLN A 90 -59.12 -36.51 -56.98
CA GLN A 90 -58.76 -37.19 -55.73
C GLN A 90 -57.27 -37.08 -55.44
N GLN A 91 -56.42 -37.20 -56.47
CA GLN A 91 -54.98 -37.05 -56.35
C GLN A 91 -54.59 -35.62 -55.97
N ALA A 92 -55.18 -34.61 -56.62
CA ALA A 92 -55.03 -33.21 -56.24
C ALA A 92 -55.54 -32.91 -54.81
N LYS A 93 -56.60 -33.59 -54.37
CA LYS A 93 -57.10 -33.47 -52.98
C LYS A 93 -56.14 -34.10 -51.98
N ALA A 94 -55.55 -35.25 -52.29
CA ALA A 94 -54.55 -35.90 -51.46
C ALA A 94 -53.27 -35.06 -51.36
N GLU A 95 -52.80 -34.50 -52.48
CA GLU A 95 -51.66 -33.57 -52.52
C GLU A 95 -51.95 -32.28 -51.76
N ALA A 96 -53.15 -31.71 -51.89
CA ALA A 96 -53.56 -30.54 -51.11
C ALA A 96 -53.65 -30.82 -49.60
N LEU A 97 -54.08 -32.01 -49.20
CA LEU A 97 -54.09 -32.42 -47.79
C LEU A 97 -52.67 -32.65 -47.27
N LYS A 98 -51.79 -33.27 -48.06
CA LYS A 98 -50.38 -33.44 -47.72
C LYS A 98 -49.67 -32.09 -47.55
N ALA A 99 -49.89 -31.16 -48.48
CA ALA A 99 -49.36 -29.81 -48.39
C ALA A 99 -49.91 -29.02 -47.19
N LEU A 100 -51.16 -29.27 -46.79
CA LEU A 100 -51.76 -28.68 -45.60
C LEU A 100 -51.15 -29.25 -44.31
N GLU A 101 -50.88 -30.55 -44.27
CA GLU A 101 -50.20 -31.21 -43.14
C GLU A 101 -48.75 -30.70 -43.00
N GLU A 102 -48.00 -30.65 -44.09
CA GLU A 102 -46.63 -30.10 -44.14
C GLU A 102 -46.62 -28.60 -43.76
N ALA A 103 -47.63 -27.84 -44.17
CA ALA A 103 -47.77 -26.43 -43.77
C ALA A 103 -48.09 -26.28 -42.27
N LYS A 104 -48.86 -27.19 -41.66
CA LYS A 104 -49.10 -27.20 -40.20
C LYS A 104 -47.83 -27.55 -39.45
N GLU A 105 -47.08 -28.55 -39.90
CA GLU A 105 -45.79 -28.91 -39.29
C GLU A 105 -44.77 -27.77 -39.41
N ALA A 106 -44.67 -27.15 -40.58
CA ALA A 106 -43.82 -25.97 -40.79
C ALA A 106 -44.26 -24.80 -39.92
N GLY A 107 -45.58 -24.59 -39.76
CA GLY A 107 -46.16 -23.62 -38.85
C GLY A 107 -45.81 -23.89 -37.38
N ALA A 108 -45.86 -25.15 -36.94
CA ALA A 108 -45.48 -25.55 -35.58
C ALA A 108 -43.98 -25.37 -35.33
N ARG A 109 -43.12 -25.73 -36.29
CA ARG A 109 -41.67 -25.50 -36.21
C ARG A 109 -41.34 -24.00 -36.17
N ALA A 110 -42.02 -23.18 -36.99
CA ALA A 110 -41.85 -21.73 -36.97
C ALA A 110 -42.33 -21.10 -35.65
N ALA A 111 -43.43 -21.59 -35.08
CA ALA A 111 -43.91 -21.14 -33.78
C ALA A 111 -42.91 -21.46 -32.66
N LYS A 112 -42.38 -22.69 -32.63
CA LYS A 112 -41.35 -23.10 -31.67
C LYS A 112 -40.05 -22.28 -31.82
N ALA A 113 -39.61 -22.03 -33.05
CA ALA A 113 -38.44 -21.19 -33.31
C ALA A 113 -38.63 -19.74 -32.83
N LEU A 114 -39.84 -19.19 -32.95
CA LEU A 114 -40.16 -17.85 -32.44
C LEU A 114 -40.18 -17.80 -30.90
N GLU A 115 -40.70 -18.84 -30.25
CA GLU A 115 -40.67 -18.96 -28.79
C GLU A 115 -39.24 -19.06 -28.27
N GLU A 116 -38.42 -19.93 -28.86
CA GLU A 116 -37.00 -20.05 -28.51
C GLU A 116 -36.21 -18.76 -28.75
N ALA A 117 -36.54 -18.01 -29.81
CA ALA A 117 -35.94 -16.71 -30.08
C ALA A 117 -36.33 -15.67 -29.02
N ALA A 118 -37.62 -15.60 -28.65
CA ALA A 118 -38.12 -14.69 -27.62
C ALA A 118 -37.53 -15.02 -26.23
N GLU A 119 -37.37 -16.29 -25.88
CA GLU A 119 -36.68 -16.67 -24.65
C GLU A 119 -35.20 -16.26 -24.65
N LYS A 120 -34.51 -16.43 -25.77
CA LYS A 120 -33.10 -16.01 -25.90
C LYS A 120 -32.96 -14.49 -25.78
N GLU A 121 -33.87 -13.73 -26.38
CA GLU A 121 -33.93 -12.27 -26.25
C GLU A 121 -34.19 -11.81 -24.81
N SER A 122 -35.10 -12.48 -24.10
CA SER A 122 -35.36 -12.22 -22.68
C SER A 122 -34.12 -12.53 -21.82
N ARG A 123 -33.46 -13.67 -22.06
CA ARG A 123 -32.22 -14.05 -21.37
C ARG A 123 -31.09 -13.03 -21.65
N SER A 124 -30.93 -12.57 -22.89
CA SER A 124 -29.90 -11.58 -23.23
C SER A 124 -30.20 -10.22 -22.62
N SER A 125 -31.47 -9.80 -22.61
CA SER A 125 -31.90 -8.53 -21.99
C SER A 125 -31.62 -8.54 -20.49
N LYS A 126 -31.96 -9.64 -19.80
CA LYS A 126 -31.67 -9.81 -18.38
C LYS A 126 -30.17 -9.78 -18.09
N ALA A 127 -29.36 -10.48 -18.89
CA ALA A 127 -27.90 -10.47 -18.73
C ALA A 127 -27.31 -9.06 -18.92
N LEU A 128 -27.87 -8.26 -19.84
CA LEU A 128 -27.48 -6.86 -20.04
C LEU A 128 -27.85 -5.97 -18.84
N GLU A 129 -29.04 -6.14 -18.27
CA GLU A 129 -29.45 -5.42 -17.06
C GLU A 129 -28.56 -5.75 -15.86
N GLU A 130 -28.23 -7.03 -15.66
CA GLU A 130 -27.30 -7.47 -14.61
C GLU A 130 -25.90 -6.89 -14.81
N ALA A 131 -25.38 -6.91 -16.05
CA ALA A 131 -24.09 -6.31 -16.37
C ALA A 131 -24.08 -4.78 -16.13
N HIS A 132 -25.19 -4.09 -16.43
CA HIS A 132 -25.32 -2.66 -16.15
C HIS A 132 -25.38 -2.38 -14.64
N ALA A 133 -26.08 -3.21 -13.87
CA ALA A 133 -26.14 -3.09 -12.42
C ALA A 133 -24.75 -3.28 -11.79
N GLU A 134 -23.98 -4.26 -12.26
CA GLU A 134 -22.60 -4.47 -11.81
C GLU A 134 -21.68 -3.31 -12.20
N ARG A 135 -21.80 -2.79 -13.42
CA ARG A 135 -21.05 -1.58 -13.83
C ARG A 135 -21.30 -0.42 -12.87
N MET A 136 -22.55 -0.15 -12.51
CA MET A 136 -22.88 0.92 -11.56
C MET A 136 -22.34 0.66 -10.14
N ARG A 137 -22.23 -0.60 -9.71
CA ARG A 137 -21.58 -0.96 -8.43
C ARG A 137 -20.08 -0.70 -8.50
N LEU A 138 -19.44 -1.12 -9.59
CA LEU A 138 -18.00 -0.89 -9.81
C LEU A 138 -17.69 0.61 -9.88
N ASP A 139 -18.50 1.42 -10.55
CA ASP A 139 -18.31 2.87 -10.62
C ASP A 139 -18.33 3.51 -9.21
N LYS A 140 -19.21 3.04 -8.31
CA LYS A 140 -19.23 3.50 -6.91
C LYS A 140 -17.98 3.07 -6.14
N VAL A 141 -17.52 1.83 -6.32
CA VAL A 141 -16.30 1.34 -5.70
C VAL A 141 -15.09 2.13 -6.19
N VAL A 142 -14.98 2.39 -7.49
CA VAL A 142 -13.91 3.21 -8.08
C VAL A 142 -13.93 4.62 -7.50
N ALA A 143 -15.11 5.27 -7.40
CA ALA A 143 -15.21 6.59 -6.79
C ALA A 143 -14.78 6.60 -5.32
N SER A 144 -15.17 5.57 -4.54
CA SER A 144 -14.75 5.43 -3.14
C SER A 144 -13.25 5.21 -3.00
N LEU A 145 -12.66 4.33 -3.82
CA LEU A 145 -11.22 4.06 -3.82
C LEU A 145 -10.44 5.30 -4.25
N GLN A 146 -10.94 6.05 -5.24
CA GLN A 146 -10.31 7.30 -5.66
C GLN A 146 -10.29 8.32 -4.53
N ALA A 147 -11.37 8.44 -3.75
CA ALA A 147 -11.39 9.31 -2.57
C ALA A 147 -10.40 8.85 -1.48
N GLU A 148 -10.30 7.53 -1.23
CA GLU A 148 -9.33 6.99 -0.27
C GLU A 148 -7.88 7.22 -0.72
N VAL A 149 -7.58 7.03 -2.01
CA VAL A 149 -6.24 7.30 -2.58
C VAL A 149 -5.88 8.77 -2.40
N GLN A 150 -6.79 9.70 -2.72
CA GLN A 150 -6.55 11.14 -2.52
C GLN A 150 -6.31 11.47 -1.03
N ALA A 151 -7.08 10.89 -0.12
CA ALA A 151 -6.87 11.10 1.31
C ALA A 151 -5.51 10.56 1.79
N ARG A 152 -5.10 9.38 1.30
CA ARG A 152 -3.80 8.79 1.61
C ARG A 152 -2.64 9.57 0.99
N GLU A 153 -2.79 10.09 -0.22
CA GLU A 153 -1.79 10.96 -0.85
C GLU A 153 -1.51 12.20 0.01
N VAL A 154 -2.55 12.86 0.52
CA VAL A 154 -2.41 13.99 1.45
C VAL A 154 -1.76 13.58 2.77
N ALA A 155 -2.12 12.41 3.33
CA ALA A 155 -1.48 11.92 4.54
C ALA A 155 0.01 11.58 4.33
N VAL A 156 0.38 11.05 3.16
CA VAL A 156 1.77 10.76 2.81
C VAL A 156 2.58 12.05 2.69
N THR A 157 2.04 13.11 2.09
CA THR A 157 2.77 14.39 1.99
C THR A 157 2.99 15.03 3.36
N ASP A 158 2.00 15.00 4.25
CA ASP A 158 2.16 15.45 5.66
C ASP A 158 3.23 14.62 6.39
N LEU A 159 3.15 13.29 6.28
CA LEU A 159 4.12 12.39 6.92
C LEU A 159 5.54 12.64 6.38
N THR A 160 5.71 12.82 5.07
CA THR A 160 7.01 13.14 4.48
C THR A 160 7.57 14.44 5.06
N ALA A 161 6.77 15.51 5.16
CA ALA A 161 7.22 16.76 5.75
C ALA A 161 7.65 16.59 7.22
N ARG A 162 6.89 15.83 8.00
CA ARG A 162 7.20 15.56 9.41
C ARG A 162 8.46 14.69 9.58
N VAL A 163 8.69 13.74 8.68
CA VAL A 163 9.89 12.90 8.66
C VAL A 163 11.11 13.76 8.35
N SER A 164 11.08 14.61 7.33
CA SER A 164 12.21 15.50 7.01
C SER A 164 12.58 16.42 8.18
N VAL A 165 11.59 17.00 8.87
CA VAL A 165 11.86 17.82 10.07
C VAL A 165 12.42 16.98 11.22
N ALA A 166 12.02 15.72 11.36
CA ALA A 166 12.54 14.83 12.38
C ALA A 166 14.00 14.41 12.08
N GLU A 167 14.33 14.19 10.80
CA GLU A 167 15.69 13.91 10.34
C GLU A 167 16.62 15.09 10.64
N GLU A 168 16.25 16.32 10.27
CA GLU A 168 17.05 17.52 10.57
C GLU A 168 17.31 17.69 12.08
N ARG A 169 16.30 17.38 12.92
CA ARG A 169 16.48 17.40 14.39
C ARG A 169 17.39 16.29 14.89
N ALA A 170 17.34 15.11 14.27
CA ALA A 170 18.22 14.00 14.63
C ALA A 170 19.67 14.33 14.28
N ASP A 171 19.92 14.90 13.11
CA ASP A 171 21.26 15.34 12.69
C ASP A 171 21.80 16.41 13.63
N ALA A 172 21.02 17.44 13.95
CA ALA A 172 21.42 18.48 14.91
C ALA A 172 21.72 17.91 16.31
N ALA A 173 20.98 16.88 16.75
CA ALA A 173 21.24 16.21 18.03
C ALA A 173 22.54 15.38 18.00
N VAL A 174 22.89 14.78 16.87
CA VAL A 174 24.16 14.06 16.69
C VAL A 174 25.34 15.02 16.78
N GLU A 175 25.29 16.16 16.08
CA GLU A 175 26.33 17.19 16.13
C GLU A 175 26.50 17.74 17.56
N ALA A 176 25.40 18.02 18.27
CA ALA A 176 25.46 18.47 19.66
C ALA A 176 26.09 17.40 20.59
N LYS A 177 25.79 16.12 20.35
CA LYS A 177 26.38 15.00 21.09
C LYS A 177 27.88 14.88 20.80
N ASP A 178 28.31 15.05 19.55
CA ASP A 178 29.74 14.98 19.19
C ASP A 178 30.52 16.16 19.78
N ALA A 179 29.94 17.37 19.78
CA ALA A 179 30.50 18.53 20.48
C ALA A 179 30.64 18.28 21.99
N LEU A 180 29.63 17.66 22.62
CA LEU A 180 29.68 17.31 24.04
C LEU A 180 30.75 16.24 24.32
N VAL A 181 30.87 15.21 23.48
CA VAL A 181 31.92 14.19 23.61
C VAL A 181 33.30 14.83 23.51
N SER A 182 33.51 15.75 22.57
CA SER A 182 34.77 16.49 22.47
C SER A 182 35.07 17.31 23.75
N SER A 183 34.06 17.97 24.32
CA SER A 183 34.21 18.70 25.59
C SER A 183 34.52 17.78 26.77
N VAL A 184 33.88 16.61 26.85
CA VAL A 184 34.16 15.62 27.91
C VAL A 184 35.59 15.08 27.79
N ASN A 185 36.05 14.75 26.59
CA ASN A 185 37.42 14.29 26.38
C ASN A 185 38.46 15.35 26.80
N GLN A 186 38.18 16.64 26.53
CA GLN A 186 39.03 17.73 26.98
C GLN A 186 39.06 17.83 28.52
N LEU A 187 37.90 17.75 29.18
CA LEU A 187 37.83 17.75 30.64
C LEU A 187 38.53 16.54 31.27
N GLU A 188 38.47 15.37 30.64
CA GLU A 188 39.20 14.19 31.08
C GLU A 188 40.72 14.38 30.96
N ALA A 189 41.19 14.94 29.84
CA ALA A 189 42.61 15.27 29.65
C ALA A 189 43.10 16.32 30.65
N ASP A 190 42.31 17.36 30.90
CA ASP A 190 42.61 18.41 31.86
C ASP A 190 42.67 17.88 33.29
N ARG A 191 41.70 17.04 33.67
CA ARG A 191 41.68 16.35 34.96
C ARG A 191 42.90 15.44 35.12
N GLU A 192 43.27 14.68 34.10
CA GLU A 192 44.41 13.77 34.18
C GLU A 192 45.72 14.56 34.32
N TRP A 193 45.88 15.66 33.58
CA TRP A 193 47.04 16.54 33.72
C TRP A 193 47.13 17.15 35.14
N LEU A 194 46.04 17.67 35.69
CA LEU A 194 46.00 18.20 37.06
C LEU A 194 46.38 17.14 38.10
N ARG A 195 45.90 15.91 37.91
CA ARG A 195 46.17 14.77 38.79
C ARG A 195 47.62 14.32 38.73
N ALA A 196 48.19 14.23 37.53
CA ALA A 196 49.53 13.71 37.33
C ALA A 196 50.64 14.75 37.60
N HIS A 197 50.40 16.01 37.22
CA HIS A 197 51.43 17.06 37.21
C HIS A 197 51.02 18.31 37.99
N GLY A 198 49.80 18.83 37.77
CA GLY A 198 49.40 20.16 38.25
C GLY A 198 49.60 20.38 39.76
N ILE A 199 49.11 19.46 40.60
CA ILE A 199 49.25 19.60 42.07
C ILE A 199 50.71 19.56 42.50
N ALA A 200 51.50 18.64 41.94
CA ALA A 200 52.91 18.49 42.29
C ALA A 200 53.69 19.77 41.95
N ARG A 201 53.42 20.38 40.80
CA ARG A 201 54.07 21.63 40.37
C ARG A 201 53.69 22.83 41.21
N ILE A 202 52.42 22.96 41.60
CA ILE A 202 51.96 24.02 42.51
C ILE A 202 52.70 23.91 43.85
N VAL A 203 52.77 22.70 44.41
CA VAL A 203 53.49 22.46 45.68
C VAL A 203 54.98 22.78 45.52
N GLU A 204 55.61 22.35 44.44
CA GLU A 204 57.01 22.64 44.12
C GLU A 204 57.25 24.16 44.05
N ALA A 205 56.37 24.92 43.39
CA ALA A 205 56.48 26.37 43.30
C ALA A 205 56.32 27.08 44.66
N ILE A 206 55.46 26.58 45.53
CA ILE A 206 55.29 27.09 46.90
C ILE A 206 56.54 26.81 47.75
N MET A 207 57.06 25.60 47.67
CA MET A 207 58.26 25.20 48.42
C MET A 207 59.51 25.96 47.97
N ASN A 208 59.61 26.25 46.67
CA ASN A 208 60.73 26.95 46.06
C ASN A 208 60.55 28.48 45.99
N ALA A 209 59.46 29.02 46.57
CA ALA A 209 59.22 30.46 46.57
C ALA A 209 60.36 31.20 47.31
N PRO A 210 60.88 32.31 46.74
CA PRO A 210 61.97 33.06 47.38
C PRO A 210 61.58 33.62 48.76
N GLU A 211 60.30 33.94 48.97
CA GLU A 211 59.74 34.36 50.25
C GLU A 211 59.85 33.25 51.30
N THR A 212 59.57 31.99 50.92
CA THR A 212 59.74 30.80 51.78
C THR A 212 61.20 30.63 52.17
N ALA A 213 62.14 30.76 51.22
CA ALA A 213 63.57 30.64 51.49
C ALA A 213 64.07 31.74 52.43
N ALA A 214 63.74 33.01 52.14
CA ALA A 214 64.15 34.16 52.94
C ALA A 214 63.58 34.10 54.37
N GLY A 215 62.32 33.72 54.50
CA GLY A 215 61.67 33.58 55.80
C GLY A 215 62.27 32.45 56.64
N LEU A 216 62.54 31.28 56.04
CA LEU A 216 63.23 30.17 56.72
C LEU A 216 64.64 30.56 57.17
N ASP A 217 65.39 31.30 56.37
CA ASP A 217 66.74 31.73 56.73
C ASP A 217 66.73 32.72 57.88
N LEU A 218 65.75 33.65 57.92
CA LEU A 218 65.54 34.53 59.07
C LEU A 218 65.20 33.74 60.34
N VAL A 219 64.28 32.77 60.25
CA VAL A 219 63.91 31.91 61.40
C VAL A 219 65.13 31.14 61.90
N LYS A 220 65.94 30.56 61.01
CA LYS A 220 67.20 29.87 61.37
C LYS A 220 68.20 30.80 62.05
N GLU A 221 68.33 32.03 61.59
CA GLU A 221 69.19 33.03 62.23
C GLU A 221 68.70 33.35 63.65
N ARG A 222 67.41 33.69 63.81
CA ARG A 222 66.84 34.01 65.13
C ARG A 222 66.87 32.83 66.09
N ALA A 223 66.68 31.61 65.59
CA ALA A 223 66.78 30.39 66.39
C ALA A 223 68.20 30.17 66.91
N ARG A 224 69.22 30.44 66.08
CA ARG A 224 70.63 30.42 66.50
C ARG A 224 70.89 31.46 67.59
N ASP A 225 70.46 32.71 67.39
CA ASP A 225 70.63 33.79 68.38
C ASP A 225 70.01 33.44 69.73
N ALA A 226 68.76 32.95 69.72
CA ALA A 226 68.04 32.52 70.91
C ALA A 226 68.74 31.34 71.60
N GLY A 227 69.17 30.34 70.84
CA GLY A 227 69.93 29.20 71.34
C GLY A 227 71.26 29.61 71.97
N PHE A 228 72.01 30.52 71.34
CA PHE A 228 73.27 31.04 71.88
C PHE A 228 73.06 31.79 73.19
N LYS A 229 72.06 32.69 73.27
CA LYS A 229 71.74 33.40 74.52
C LYS A 229 71.34 32.42 75.63
N ALA A 230 70.48 31.44 75.32
CA ALA A 230 70.05 30.45 76.29
C ALA A 230 71.21 29.57 76.81
N ALA A 231 72.09 29.11 75.92
CA ALA A 231 73.26 28.33 76.29
C ALA A 231 74.26 29.14 77.14
N TYR A 232 74.53 30.39 76.76
CA TYR A 232 75.42 31.28 77.52
C TYR A 232 74.90 31.52 78.95
N ASN A 233 73.59 31.80 79.09
CA ASN A 233 72.95 31.98 80.38
C ASN A 233 73.01 30.70 81.23
N ARG A 234 72.82 29.52 80.62
CA ARG A 234 72.97 28.23 81.30
C ARG A 234 74.41 28.01 81.80
N CYS A 235 75.42 28.32 80.98
CA CYS A 235 76.82 28.23 81.37
C CYS A 235 77.18 29.16 82.54
N ILE A 236 76.72 30.43 82.50
CA ILE A 236 76.87 31.34 83.64
C ILE A 236 76.23 30.74 84.90
N GLY A 237 75.03 30.18 84.78
CA GLY A 237 74.35 29.49 85.87
C GLY A 237 75.22 28.40 86.50
N HIS A 238 75.83 27.52 85.68
CA HIS A 238 76.72 26.47 86.17
C HIS A 238 78.00 27.03 86.82
N ILE A 239 78.61 28.08 86.24
CA ILE A 239 79.83 28.70 86.79
C ILE A 239 79.55 29.36 88.15
N ASN A 240 78.40 30.03 88.28
CA ASN A 240 78.00 30.69 89.52
C ASN A 240 77.74 29.70 90.67
N VAL A 241 77.42 28.45 90.38
CA VAL A 241 77.33 27.39 91.40
C VAL A 241 78.73 27.04 91.93
N LEU A 242 79.75 27.09 91.08
CA LEU A 242 81.12 26.69 91.40
C LEU A 242 82.00 27.84 91.92
N SER A 243 81.61 29.09 91.70
CA SER A 243 82.38 30.28 92.06
C SER A 243 81.54 31.25 92.89
N ALA A 244 82.10 31.77 93.99
CA ALA A 244 81.44 32.77 94.84
C ALA A 244 81.24 34.15 94.15
N GLY A 245 81.74 34.32 92.91
CA GLY A 245 81.54 35.52 92.11
C GLY A 245 80.28 35.40 91.26
N GLY A 246 79.31 36.29 91.47
CA GLY A 246 78.07 36.36 90.69
C GLY A 246 78.31 36.85 89.26
N TYR A 247 78.78 35.96 88.37
CA TYR A 247 78.85 36.23 86.94
C TYR A 247 77.45 36.53 86.42
N THR A 248 77.37 37.57 85.59
CA THR A 248 76.14 38.04 84.97
C THR A 248 76.37 38.12 83.48
N ASP A 249 75.30 38.23 82.71
CA ASP A 249 75.33 38.27 81.25
C ASP A 249 75.95 39.55 80.65
N LYS A 250 76.64 40.38 81.44
CA LYS A 250 77.12 41.70 80.99
C LYS A 250 78.10 41.67 79.83
N ARG A 251 78.79 40.55 79.63
CA ARG A 251 79.73 40.35 78.54
C ARG A 251 79.10 39.65 77.33
N SER A 252 77.81 39.29 77.41
CA SER A 252 77.07 38.73 76.28
C SER A 252 76.75 39.82 75.27
N GLY A 253 76.95 39.53 73.98
CA GLY A 253 76.45 40.37 72.89
C GLY A 253 74.92 40.46 72.84
N PHE A 254 74.21 39.63 73.62
CA PHE A 254 72.75 39.55 73.65
C PHE A 254 72.12 40.04 74.96
N ARG A 255 72.87 40.72 75.84
CA ARG A 255 72.44 41.12 77.19
C ARG A 255 71.01 41.68 77.25
N ASP A 256 70.73 42.71 76.46
CA ASP A 256 69.45 43.41 76.45
C ASP A 256 68.62 43.10 75.19
N VAL A 257 68.98 42.02 74.48
CA VAL A 257 68.28 41.59 73.26
C VAL A 257 67.23 40.54 73.63
N ASP A 258 65.96 40.80 73.34
CA ASP A 258 64.90 39.79 73.42
C ASP A 258 64.98 38.82 72.23
N THR A 259 65.90 37.85 72.32
CA THR A 259 66.14 36.88 71.25
C THR A 259 64.98 35.91 71.07
N GLU A 260 64.27 35.59 72.15
CA GLU A 260 63.10 34.69 72.12
C GLU A 260 61.88 35.40 71.52
N GLY A 261 61.62 36.64 71.91
CA GLY A 261 60.60 37.47 71.27
C GLY A 261 60.89 37.72 69.78
N ARG A 262 62.16 37.94 69.41
CA ARG A 262 62.56 38.05 67.99
C ARG A 262 62.38 36.76 67.20
N LEU A 263 62.65 35.60 67.80
CA LEU A 263 62.36 34.31 67.19
C LEU A 263 60.85 34.12 66.99
N ASN A 264 60.05 34.38 68.03
CA ASN A 264 58.60 34.29 67.95
C ASN A 264 58.01 35.23 66.90
N ALA A 265 58.51 36.47 66.82
CA ALA A 265 58.12 37.43 65.79
C ALA A 265 58.53 36.98 64.37
N ALA A 266 59.72 36.39 64.22
CA ALA A 266 60.15 35.84 62.92
C ALA A 266 59.32 34.63 62.49
N VAL A 267 58.95 33.75 63.43
CA VAL A 267 58.05 32.61 63.16
C VAL A 267 56.66 33.10 62.78
N ALA A 268 56.10 34.07 63.51
CA ALA A 268 54.81 34.67 63.18
C ALA A 268 54.84 35.31 61.78
N SER A 269 55.86 36.13 61.51
CA SER A 269 56.06 36.76 60.21
C SER A 269 56.20 35.74 59.08
N PHE A 270 56.85 34.59 59.31
CA PHE A 270 57.00 33.54 58.30
C PHE A 270 55.64 32.96 57.88
N TYR A 271 54.75 32.67 58.84
CA TYR A 271 53.42 32.15 58.53
C TYR A 271 52.47 33.20 57.96
N ASP A 272 52.67 34.47 58.29
CA ASP A 272 51.86 35.58 57.77
C ASP A 272 52.35 36.11 56.41
N THR A 273 53.48 35.62 55.89
CA THR A 273 54.03 36.08 54.61
C THR A 273 53.19 35.58 53.44
N SER A 274 52.67 36.51 52.64
CA SER A 274 52.01 36.20 51.36
C SER A 274 53.04 35.73 50.33
N LEU A 275 52.75 34.62 49.65
CA LEU A 275 53.59 34.09 48.59
C LEU A 275 53.06 34.57 47.24
N SER A 276 53.90 35.26 46.45
CA SER A 276 53.48 35.78 45.15
C SER A 276 53.01 34.67 44.20
N CYS A 277 53.53 33.44 44.34
CA CYS A 277 53.09 32.30 43.54
C CYS A 277 51.67 31.82 43.88
N VAL A 278 51.21 32.02 45.13
CA VAL A 278 49.84 31.68 45.55
C VAL A 278 48.84 32.73 45.06
N GLU A 279 49.21 34.02 45.09
CA GLU A 279 48.37 35.08 44.54
C GLU A 279 48.11 34.88 43.03
N LYS A 280 49.14 34.52 42.27
CA LYS A 280 49.00 34.20 40.84
C LYS A 280 48.18 32.93 40.59
N LEU A 281 48.28 31.95 41.48
CA LEU A 281 47.47 30.74 41.41
C LEU A 281 45.98 31.08 41.58
N ASP A 282 45.65 31.90 42.58
CA ASP A 282 44.28 32.34 42.82
C ASP A 282 43.71 33.07 41.60
N ASP A 283 44.47 34.01 41.02
CA ASP A 283 44.07 34.69 39.78
C ASP A 283 43.83 33.72 38.61
N CYS A 284 44.64 32.66 38.48
CA CYS A 284 44.46 31.65 37.43
C CYS A 284 43.19 30.81 37.64
N LEU A 285 42.86 30.47 38.88
CA LEU A 285 41.70 29.62 39.19
C LEU A 285 40.36 30.33 38.97
N GLU A 286 40.33 31.67 38.92
CA GLU A 286 39.14 32.44 38.60
C GLU A 286 38.80 32.46 37.09
N ALA A 287 39.75 32.07 36.22
CA ALA A 287 39.56 32.06 34.78
C ALA A 287 38.78 30.83 34.27
N ALA A 288 38.06 30.98 33.15
CA ALA A 288 37.31 29.87 32.55
C ALA A 288 38.23 28.76 31.97
N ASP A 289 39.44 29.14 31.55
CA ASP A 289 40.49 28.33 30.97
C ASP A 289 41.64 28.07 31.97
N TYR A 290 41.31 27.98 33.26
CA TYR A 290 42.28 27.88 34.35
C TYR A 290 43.35 26.79 34.14
N VAL A 291 43.01 25.64 33.54
CA VAL A 291 43.98 24.55 33.31
C VAL A 291 45.04 24.93 32.28
N ASP A 292 44.68 25.66 31.23
CA ASP A 292 45.64 26.13 30.24
C ASP A 292 46.53 27.24 30.81
N LEU A 293 45.96 28.13 31.62
CA LEU A 293 46.74 29.11 32.38
C LEU A 293 47.71 28.43 33.35
N LEU A 294 47.27 27.37 34.04
CA LEU A 294 48.12 26.58 34.94
C LEU A 294 49.25 25.89 34.19
N ARG A 295 48.99 25.33 32.99
CA ARG A 295 50.04 24.76 32.13
C ARG A 295 51.07 25.80 31.71
N MET A 296 50.67 27.04 31.48
CA MET A 296 51.60 28.12 31.16
C MET A 296 52.39 28.61 32.38
N LEU A 297 51.73 28.69 33.54
CA LEU A 297 52.34 29.16 34.78
C LEU A 297 53.30 28.11 35.38
N TYR A 298 52.94 26.85 35.23
CA TYR A 298 53.67 25.68 35.70
C TYR A 298 53.89 24.70 34.55
N PRO A 299 54.79 25.04 33.60
CA PRO A 299 55.06 24.18 32.47
C PRO A 299 55.60 22.84 32.95
N ASP A 300 55.25 21.79 32.22
CA ASP A 300 55.87 20.50 32.40
C ASP A 300 57.38 20.70 32.23
N ALA A 301 58.18 20.27 33.22
CA ALA A 301 59.62 20.20 33.01
C ALA A 301 59.82 19.27 31.82
N GLU A 302 60.53 19.72 30.79
CA GLU A 302 61.09 18.86 29.76
C GLU A 302 61.67 17.64 30.51
N GLU A 303 61.11 16.45 30.30
CA GLU A 303 61.73 15.24 30.80
C GLU A 303 63.18 15.28 30.28
N GLU A 304 64.16 15.47 31.17
CA GLU A 304 65.55 15.23 30.78
C GLU A 304 65.57 13.80 30.25
N GLU A 305 65.75 13.64 28.93
CA GLU A 305 66.03 12.34 28.35
C GLU A 305 67.15 11.72 29.19
N PRO A 306 66.99 10.51 29.73
CA PRO A 306 68.00 9.91 30.57
C PRO A 306 69.29 9.77 29.75
N ALA A 307 70.23 10.69 29.98
CA ALA A 307 71.56 10.65 29.41
C ALA A 307 72.16 9.29 29.76
N GLY A 308 72.52 8.54 28.71
CA GLY A 308 72.85 7.13 28.76
C GLY A 308 73.81 6.76 29.90
N GLY A 309 73.38 5.78 30.70
CA GLY A 309 74.20 5.04 31.65
C GLY A 309 74.44 3.62 31.15
N ALA A 310 75.62 3.41 30.59
CA ALA A 310 76.08 2.15 30.03
C ALA A 310 76.23 1.01 31.07
N GLY A 311 75.90 -0.21 30.63
CA GLY A 311 76.74 -1.40 30.83
C GLY A 311 76.64 -2.13 32.16
N GLY A 312 76.10 -3.35 32.12
CA GLY A 312 76.18 -4.29 33.24
C GLY A 312 75.46 -5.62 33.00
N ASP A 313 75.80 -6.27 31.89
CA ASP A 313 75.51 -7.70 31.66
C ASP A 313 76.17 -8.55 32.77
N ALA A 314 75.37 -9.37 33.48
CA ALA A 314 75.85 -10.57 34.14
C ALA A 314 74.68 -11.45 34.64
N GLY A 315 74.42 -12.53 33.91
CA GLY A 315 74.32 -13.85 34.54
C GLY A 315 72.93 -14.43 34.75
N THR A 316 72.40 -15.05 33.70
CA THR A 316 71.41 -16.12 33.81
C THR A 316 72.07 -17.40 34.35
N SER A 317 71.51 -17.99 35.40
CA SER A 317 71.53 -19.43 35.68
C SER A 317 70.60 -19.71 36.88
N GLY A 318 69.77 -20.74 36.93
CA GLY A 318 69.54 -21.83 36.00
C GLY A 318 68.32 -22.63 36.46
N THR A 319 67.65 -23.24 35.49
CA THR A 319 66.62 -24.26 35.70
C THR A 319 67.29 -25.61 35.95
N LYS A 320 66.87 -26.30 37.01
CA LYS A 320 66.49 -27.71 36.94
C LYS A 320 65.54 -28.07 38.07
#